data_AF-A0A851C165-F1
#
_entry.id   AF-A0A851C165-F1
#
_cell.length_a   1.000
_cell.length_b   1.000
_cell.length_c   1.000
_cell.angle_alpha   90.00
_cell.angle_beta   90.00
_cell.angle_gamma   90.00
#
_symmetry.space_group_name_H-M   'P 1'
#
loop_
_entity.id
_entity.type
_entity.pdbx_description
1 polymer ?
#
loop_
_entity_poly.entity_id
_entity_poly.type
_entity_poly.pdbx_seq_one_letter_code
_entity_poly.pdbx_strand_id
1 'polypeptide(L)'
;LLLGSERLQVGCYTTLDYIIGDTGIAKGKHFWAFHVEAYSYLVKVGVVPSNKMQKLFHSTHDVASPRYEQDSGHDSGSEDAAFDSSQPCTLVTLGMKKFFIPTTPAAPKDPVSRILPLPSCLGICLDCDRGRVGFYDAGCMKCLYECEVDCSGVMYPAFALMGGAAVHLEEAVTAK
;
A
#
# COMPACT_ATOMS: atom_id res chain seq x y z
N LEU A 1 -16.39 -31.73 8.80
CA LEU A 1 -14.97 -32.14 8.73
C LEU A 1 -14.62 -32.34 7.26
N LEU A 2 -13.79 -31.46 6.70
CA LEU A 2 -13.27 -31.56 5.33
C LEU A 2 -12.23 -32.69 5.27
N LEU A 3 -12.69 -33.93 5.21
CA LEU A 3 -11.84 -35.11 5.09
C LEU A 3 -11.80 -35.51 3.61
N GLY A 4 -10.79 -35.02 2.86
CA GLY A 4 -10.49 -35.48 1.50
C GLY A 4 -10.74 -34.49 0.35
N SER A 5 -10.52 -33.19 0.54
CA SER A 5 -10.59 -32.21 -0.55
C SER A 5 -9.21 -31.90 -1.12
N GLU A 6 -8.85 -32.49 -2.27
CA GLU A 6 -7.62 -32.16 -3.04
C GLU A 6 -7.86 -31.09 -4.14
N ARG A 7 -9.09 -30.58 -4.28
CA ARG A 7 -9.40 -29.55 -5.28
C ARG A 7 -9.38 -28.17 -4.64
N LEU A 8 -8.21 -27.56 -4.60
CA LEU A 8 -8.04 -26.14 -4.26
C LEU A 8 -8.36 -25.32 -5.52
N GLN A 9 -9.57 -24.75 -5.60
CA GLN A 9 -9.88 -23.80 -6.66
C GLN A 9 -9.30 -22.44 -6.26
N VAL A 10 -8.18 -22.06 -6.88
CA VAL A 10 -7.58 -20.73 -6.70
C VAL A 10 -8.46 -19.72 -7.46
N GLY A 11 -9.35 -19.04 -6.74
CA GLY A 11 -10.02 -17.86 -7.28
C GLY A 11 -9.03 -16.70 -7.36
N CYS A 12 -8.64 -16.29 -8.56
CA CYS A 12 -7.69 -15.19 -8.78
C CYS A 12 -8.42 -13.84 -8.88
N TYR A 13 -9.04 -13.39 -7.78
CA TYR A 13 -9.73 -12.10 -7.74
C TYR A 13 -9.53 -11.41 -6.39
N THR A 14 -8.30 -11.07 -6.01
CA THR A 14 -8.10 -10.09 -4.93
C THR A 14 -8.29 -8.68 -5.50
N THR A 15 -9.53 -8.23 -5.57
CA THR A 15 -9.86 -6.84 -5.92
C THR A 15 -9.36 -5.90 -4.81
N LEU A 16 -8.75 -4.78 -5.22
CA LEU A 16 -8.40 -3.69 -4.33
C LEU A 16 -9.41 -2.57 -4.50
N ASP A 17 -10.05 -2.17 -3.41
CA ASP A 17 -10.89 -0.97 -3.38
C ASP A 17 -10.01 0.22 -2.99
N TYR A 18 -9.86 1.18 -3.92
CA TYR A 18 -9.03 2.36 -3.70
C TYR A 18 -9.86 3.53 -3.17
N ILE A 19 -9.34 4.18 -2.13
CA ILE A 19 -9.85 5.44 -1.60
C ILE A 19 -8.74 6.48 -1.74
N ILE A 20 -9.04 7.57 -2.44
CA ILE A 20 -8.13 8.69 -2.62
C ILE A 20 -8.71 9.91 -1.89
N GLY A 21 -7.85 10.63 -1.16
CA GLY A 21 -8.21 11.90 -0.57
C GLY A 21 -8.66 12.91 -1.64
N ASP A 22 -9.67 13.69 -1.34
CA ASP A 22 -10.19 14.74 -2.23
C ASP A 22 -9.27 15.97 -2.31
N THR A 23 -8.46 16.17 -1.26
CA THR A 23 -7.58 17.32 -1.13
C THR A 23 -6.19 17.00 -1.67
N GLY A 24 -5.84 17.63 -2.79
CA GLY A 24 -4.52 17.54 -3.40
C GLY A 24 -3.48 18.38 -2.67
N ILE A 25 -2.30 17.81 -2.45
CA ILE A 25 -1.19 18.42 -1.73
C ILE A 25 -0.05 18.71 -2.71
N ALA A 26 0.30 19.98 -2.89
CA ALA A 26 1.37 20.39 -3.81
C ALA A 26 2.61 20.98 -3.12
N LYS A 27 2.47 21.46 -1.88
CA LYS A 27 3.52 22.19 -1.13
C LYS A 27 3.32 22.04 0.37
N GLY A 28 4.40 22.31 1.12
CA GLY A 28 4.36 22.32 2.58
C GLY A 28 4.40 20.92 3.19
N LYS A 29 4.12 20.87 4.50
CA LYS A 29 4.13 19.65 5.30
C LYS A 29 2.73 19.36 5.83
N HIS A 30 2.26 18.15 5.57
CA HIS A 30 0.91 17.69 5.91
C HIS A 30 0.98 16.39 6.68
N PHE A 31 0.12 16.25 7.68
CA PHE A 31 0.04 15.06 8.52
C PHE A 31 -1.42 14.64 8.69
N TRP A 32 -1.67 13.34 8.56
CA TRP A 32 -2.95 12.73 8.90
C TRP A 32 -2.70 11.40 9.60
N ALA A 33 -3.65 11.02 10.46
CA ALA A 33 -3.58 9.78 11.21
C ALA A 33 -4.86 8.96 11.02
N PHE A 34 -4.77 7.65 11.21
CA PHE A 34 -5.88 6.73 11.04
C PHE A 34 -5.66 5.42 11.79
N HIS A 35 -6.76 4.71 11.96
CA HIS A 35 -6.82 3.35 12.49
C HIS A 35 -7.11 2.36 11.37
N VAL A 36 -6.56 1.16 11.49
CA VAL A 36 -6.95 0.01 10.67
C VAL A 36 -7.79 -0.91 11.53
N GLU A 37 -8.98 -1.27 11.05
CA GLU A 37 -9.87 -2.15 11.78
C GLU A 37 -9.24 -3.53 12.01
N ALA A 38 -9.43 -4.11 13.19
CA ALA A 38 -8.75 -5.34 13.59
C ALA A 38 -9.14 -6.56 12.73
N TYR A 39 -10.31 -6.52 12.09
CA TYR A 39 -10.78 -7.55 11.16
C TYR A 39 -10.24 -7.37 9.74
N SER A 40 -9.56 -6.26 9.45
CA SER A 40 -9.03 -5.99 8.11
C SER A 40 -8.00 -7.03 7.71
N TYR A 41 -8.16 -7.59 6.51
CA TYR A 41 -7.21 -8.55 5.98
C TYR A 41 -5.89 -7.86 5.60
N LEU A 42 -5.92 -6.99 4.58
CA LEU A 42 -4.76 -6.23 4.13
C LEU A 42 -5.20 -4.82 3.70
N VAL A 43 -4.37 -3.83 4.02
CA VAL A 43 -4.52 -2.44 3.60
C VAL A 43 -3.18 -1.94 3.08
N LYS A 44 -3.17 -1.30 1.91
CA LYS A 44 -2.03 -0.47 1.48
C LYS A 44 -2.33 1.00 1.74
N VAL A 45 -1.38 1.75 2.27
CA VAL A 45 -1.58 3.17 2.65
C VAL A 45 -0.39 4.00 2.25
N GLY A 46 -0.63 5.27 1.95
CA GLY A 46 0.45 6.21 1.64
C GLY A 46 -0.01 7.37 0.78
N VAL A 47 0.82 7.74 -0.18
CA VAL A 47 0.53 8.84 -1.12
C VAL A 47 0.66 8.40 -2.57
N VAL A 48 -0.08 9.04 -3.47
CA VAL A 48 0.02 8.82 -4.91
C VAL A 48 0.12 10.16 -5.66
N PRO A 49 1.03 10.33 -6.62
CA PRO A 49 1.05 11.51 -7.46
C PRO A 49 -0.07 11.44 -8.51
N SER A 50 -0.62 12.60 -8.88
CA SER A 50 -1.72 12.74 -9.84
C SER A 50 -1.46 12.00 -11.17
N ASN A 51 -0.22 12.02 -11.67
CA ASN A 51 0.19 11.37 -12.91
C ASN A 51 0.24 9.84 -12.85
N LYS A 52 0.24 9.23 -11.66
CA LYS A 52 0.23 7.76 -11.46
C LYS A 52 -1.14 7.23 -11.02
N MET A 53 -2.12 8.09 -10.81
CA MET A 53 -3.45 7.66 -10.37
C MET A 53 -4.12 6.69 -11.34
N GLN A 54 -4.12 6.99 -12.64
CA GLN A 54 -4.70 6.08 -13.64
C GLN A 54 -3.98 4.72 -13.66
N LYS A 55 -2.65 4.69 -13.56
CA LYS A 55 -1.89 3.42 -13.48
C LYS A 55 -2.26 2.61 -12.23
N LEU A 56 -2.45 3.29 -11.10
CA LEU A 56 -2.87 2.64 -9.85
C LEU A 56 -4.22 1.93 -10.00
N PHE A 57 -5.20 2.59 -10.64
CA PHE A 57 -6.51 2.02 -10.92
C PHE A 57 -6.51 0.95 -12.04
N HIS A 58 -5.60 1.03 -13.02
CA HIS A 58 -5.52 0.05 -14.10
C HIS A 58 -4.73 -1.21 -13.72
N SER A 59 -3.78 -1.13 -12.78
CA SER A 59 -3.02 -2.29 -12.31
C SER A 59 -3.89 -3.41 -11.72
N THR A 60 -5.10 -3.10 -11.25
CA THR A 60 -6.08 -4.11 -10.81
C THR A 60 -6.82 -4.78 -11.97
N HIS A 61 -6.90 -4.10 -13.13
CA HIS A 61 -7.62 -4.58 -14.30
C HIS A 61 -6.72 -5.28 -15.34
N ASP A 62 -5.41 -5.05 -15.36
CA ASP A 62 -4.52 -5.75 -16.30
C ASP A 62 -4.31 -7.23 -15.97
N VAL A 63 -4.62 -7.67 -14.74
CA VAL A 63 -4.76 -9.11 -14.41
C VAL A 63 -6.06 -9.70 -14.99
N ALA A 64 -6.99 -8.86 -15.45
CA ALA A 64 -8.26 -9.23 -16.05
C ALA A 64 -8.25 -9.21 -17.59
N SER A 65 -7.08 -9.41 -18.24
CA SER A 65 -7.08 -9.74 -19.66
C SER A 65 -7.05 -11.25 -19.85
N PRO A 66 -8.20 -11.92 -20.10
CA PRO A 66 -8.19 -13.27 -20.66
C PRO A 66 -7.74 -13.15 -22.13
N ARG A 67 -6.46 -12.89 -22.37
CA ARG A 67 -5.90 -13.10 -23.70
C ARG A 67 -5.76 -14.60 -23.90
N TYR A 68 -6.86 -15.17 -24.36
CA TYR A 68 -6.85 -16.34 -25.22
C TYR A 68 -5.94 -16.02 -26.40
N GLU A 69 -4.67 -16.41 -26.35
CA GLU A 69 -3.88 -16.70 -27.54
C GLU A 69 -3.02 -17.94 -27.28
N GLN A 70 -2.90 -18.71 -28.35
CA GLN A 70 -2.64 -20.13 -28.38
C GLN A 70 -1.24 -20.49 -27.90
N ASP A 71 -1.17 -21.66 -27.26
CA ASP A 71 -0.02 -22.53 -27.10
C ASP A 71 1.15 -22.20 -28.04
N SER A 72 2.06 -21.39 -27.52
CA SER A 72 3.41 -21.23 -28.06
C SER A 72 4.33 -21.74 -26.96
N GLY A 73 4.67 -23.02 -27.06
CA GLY A 73 5.57 -23.69 -26.15
C GLY A 73 6.82 -22.85 -25.89
N HIS A 74 7.01 -22.50 -24.63
CA HIS A 74 8.28 -22.02 -24.13
C HIS A 74 8.36 -22.47 -22.67
N ASP A 75 9.44 -23.19 -22.33
CA ASP A 75 9.80 -23.32 -20.92
C ASP A 75 9.98 -21.89 -20.39
N SER A 76 9.26 -21.56 -19.33
CA SER A 76 9.44 -20.31 -18.62
C SER A 76 9.61 -20.68 -17.16
N GLY A 77 10.79 -21.22 -16.89
CA GLY A 77 11.36 -21.25 -15.54
C GLY A 77 11.77 -19.85 -15.12
N SER A 78 10.80 -19.04 -14.70
CA SER A 78 11.04 -17.94 -13.77
C SER A 78 9.77 -17.66 -12.99
N GLU A 79 9.62 -18.34 -11.86
CA GLU A 79 8.70 -17.96 -10.78
C GLU A 79 9.23 -16.73 -10.03
N ASP A 80 9.65 -15.69 -10.76
CA ASP A 80 9.63 -14.36 -10.18
C ASP A 80 8.21 -13.87 -10.36
N ALA A 81 7.38 -14.15 -9.34
CA ALA A 81 6.31 -13.23 -8.97
C ALA A 81 6.99 -11.91 -8.60
N ALA A 82 7.50 -11.21 -9.62
CA ALA A 82 7.95 -9.84 -9.56
C ALA A 82 6.70 -9.03 -9.26
N PHE A 83 6.38 -8.98 -7.97
CA PHE A 83 5.56 -7.95 -7.39
C PHE A 83 6.16 -6.65 -7.89
N ASP A 84 5.52 -6.09 -8.92
CA ASP A 84 6.02 -5.02 -9.79
C ASP A 84 6.95 -4.12 -8.99
N SER A 85 8.25 -4.20 -9.27
CA SER A 85 9.28 -3.39 -8.62
C SER A 85 9.11 -1.89 -8.90
N SER A 86 8.08 -1.53 -9.68
CA SER A 86 7.56 -0.18 -9.85
C SER A 86 6.41 0.20 -8.91
N GLN A 87 6.04 -0.64 -7.93
CA GLN A 87 5.17 -0.23 -6.81
C GLN A 87 5.79 1.05 -6.24
N PRO A 88 5.08 2.19 -6.34
CA PRO A 88 5.66 3.45 -5.92
C PRO A 88 6.04 3.29 -4.46
N CYS A 89 7.29 3.61 -4.11
CA CYS A 89 7.84 3.46 -2.76
C CYS A 89 7.04 4.25 -1.70
N THR A 90 6.00 4.97 -2.12
CA THR A 90 5.06 5.80 -1.40
C THR A 90 3.95 5.03 -0.67
N LEU A 91 3.75 3.73 -0.95
CA LEU A 91 2.74 2.91 -0.27
C LEU A 91 3.38 1.83 0.61
N VAL A 92 2.88 1.66 1.83
CA VAL A 92 3.25 0.57 2.75
C VAL A 92 2.07 -0.38 2.93
N THR A 93 2.36 -1.65 3.25
CA THR A 93 1.33 -2.66 3.47
C THR A 93 1.12 -2.88 4.97
N LEU A 94 -0.14 -2.98 5.38
CA LEU A 94 -0.60 -3.23 6.74
C LEU A 94 -1.51 -4.46 6.73
N GLY A 95 -1.44 -5.28 7.75
CA GLY A 95 -2.38 -6.38 7.94
C GLY A 95 -1.89 -7.38 8.96
N MET A 96 -2.80 -8.22 9.47
CA MET A 96 -2.46 -9.23 10.49
C MET A 96 -1.71 -8.63 11.70
N LYS A 97 -2.06 -7.40 12.11
CA LYS A 97 -1.38 -6.61 13.17
C LYS A 97 0.11 -6.33 12.89
N LYS A 98 0.50 -6.32 11.61
CA LYS A 98 1.86 -6.06 11.15
C LYS A 98 1.90 -4.88 10.19
N PHE A 99 3.01 -4.15 10.27
CA PHE A 99 3.42 -3.10 9.33
C PHE A 99 4.58 -3.63 8.51
N PHE A 100 4.43 -3.65 7.18
CA PHE A 100 5.41 -4.21 6.26
C PHE A 100 6.13 -3.09 5.51
N ILE A 101 7.42 -2.94 5.78
CA ILE A 101 8.30 -1.99 5.08
C ILE A 101 8.56 -2.50 3.65
N PRO A 102 8.30 -1.69 2.61
CA PRO A 102 8.55 -2.05 1.21
C PRO A 102 9.99 -2.47 0.93
N THR A 103 10.18 -3.39 -0.02
CA THR A 103 11.50 -3.71 -0.56
C THR A 103 11.95 -2.62 -1.50
N THR A 104 12.95 -1.83 -1.10
CA THR A 104 13.67 -0.93 -2.01
C THR A 104 15.09 -1.47 -2.21
N PRO A 105 15.80 -1.08 -3.29
CA PRO A 105 17.20 -1.48 -3.51
C PRO A 105 18.14 -1.12 -2.36
N ALA A 106 17.76 -0.13 -1.54
CA ALA A 106 18.48 0.33 -0.35
C ALA A 106 17.98 -0.32 0.97
N ALA A 107 16.95 -1.17 0.92
CA ALA A 107 16.35 -1.76 2.12
C ALA A 107 17.24 -2.86 2.74
N PRO A 108 17.13 -3.10 4.06
CA PRO A 108 17.81 -4.20 4.73
C PRO A 108 17.52 -5.54 4.05
N LYS A 109 18.57 -6.35 3.83
CA LYS A 109 18.45 -7.66 3.16
C LYS A 109 17.69 -8.70 4.00
N ASP A 110 17.51 -8.46 5.31
CA ASP A 110 16.78 -9.36 6.19
C ASP A 110 15.26 -9.07 6.16
N PRO A 111 14.43 -9.98 5.62
CA PRO A 111 12.98 -9.79 5.56
C PRO A 111 12.31 -9.66 6.93
N VAL A 112 12.86 -10.25 8.00
CA VAL A 112 12.26 -10.17 9.35
C VAL A 112 12.38 -8.77 9.93
N SER A 113 13.50 -8.07 9.66
CA SER A 113 13.75 -6.70 10.11
C SER A 113 12.76 -5.66 9.54
N ARG A 114 11.98 -6.04 8.51
CA ARG A 114 11.05 -5.17 7.78
C ARG A 114 9.59 -5.33 8.22
N ILE A 115 9.35 -6.21 9.18
CA ILE A 115 8.02 -6.46 9.74
C ILE A 115 8.00 -5.85 11.14
N LEU A 116 7.27 -4.74 11.28
CA LEU A 116 7.08 -4.07 12.55
C LEU A 116 5.69 -4.42 13.11
N PRO A 117 5.49 -4.36 14.44
CA PRO A 117 4.14 -4.39 15.00
C PRO A 117 3.33 -3.20 14.46
N LEU A 118 2.07 -3.44 14.08
CA LEU A 118 1.17 -2.37 13.66
C LEU A 118 0.78 -1.53 14.88
N PRO A 119 1.04 -0.20 14.89
CA PRO A 119 0.57 0.67 15.96
C PRO A 119 -0.96 0.74 15.97
N SER A 120 -1.55 1.12 17.11
CA SER A 120 -3.00 1.31 17.20
C SER A 120 -3.49 2.45 16.29
N CYS A 121 -2.72 3.53 16.20
CA CYS A 121 -2.97 4.67 15.34
C CYS A 121 -1.72 4.95 14.50
N LEU A 122 -1.87 4.93 13.18
CA LEU A 122 -0.78 5.14 12.23
C LEU A 122 -0.89 6.55 11.64
N GLY A 123 0.22 7.28 11.62
CA GLY A 123 0.34 8.60 11.02
C GLY A 123 1.13 8.57 9.72
N ILE A 124 0.72 9.37 8.74
CA ILE A 124 1.49 9.65 7.53
C ILE A 124 1.83 11.14 7.51
N CYS A 125 3.10 11.44 7.32
CA CYS A 125 3.59 12.81 7.11
C CYS A 125 4.14 12.95 5.70
N LEU A 126 3.53 13.81 4.88
CA LEU A 126 4.06 14.21 3.58
C LEU A 126 4.74 15.58 3.72
N ASP A 127 6.04 15.64 3.45
CA ASP A 127 6.82 16.88 3.36
C ASP A 127 7.19 17.12 1.90
N CYS A 128 6.34 17.92 1.21
CA CYS A 128 6.55 18.23 -0.20
C CYS A 128 7.80 19.09 -0.41
N ASP A 129 8.13 19.94 0.54
CA ASP A 129 9.28 20.84 0.45
C ASP A 129 10.60 20.05 0.53
N ARG A 130 10.60 18.91 1.24
CA ARG A 130 11.75 18.00 1.36
C ARG A 130 11.68 16.77 0.44
N GLY A 131 10.58 16.58 -0.29
CA GLY A 131 10.38 15.41 -1.16
C GLY A 131 10.36 14.09 -0.40
N ARG A 132 9.69 14.03 0.76
CA ARG A 132 9.67 12.83 1.61
C ARG A 132 8.28 12.50 2.15
N VAL A 133 8.04 11.21 2.34
CA VAL A 133 6.91 10.71 3.10
C VAL A 133 7.40 9.82 4.24
N GLY A 134 6.90 10.07 5.44
CA GLY A 134 7.19 9.30 6.64
C GLY A 134 5.93 8.64 7.20
N PHE A 135 6.11 7.47 7.79
CA PHE A 135 5.08 6.67 8.45
C PHE A 135 5.44 6.56 9.93
N TYR A 136 4.48 6.85 10.80
CA TYR A 136 4.71 7.03 12.23
C TYR A 136 3.71 6.24 13.05
N ASP A 137 4.14 5.73 14.20
CA ASP A 137 3.20 5.49 15.30
C ASP A 137 2.74 6.86 15.81
N ALA A 138 1.48 7.21 15.54
CA ALA A 138 0.93 8.51 15.87
C ALA A 138 0.73 8.72 17.36
N GLY A 139 0.57 7.63 18.14
CA GLY A 139 0.36 7.72 19.59
C GLY A 139 1.61 8.20 20.34
N CYS A 140 2.80 7.87 19.84
CA CYS A 140 4.07 8.29 20.42
C CYS A 140 4.96 9.14 19.49
N MET A 141 4.46 9.48 18.30
CA MET A 141 5.19 10.21 17.25
C MET A 141 6.53 9.55 16.86
N LYS A 142 6.60 8.22 16.89
CA LYS A 142 7.80 7.47 16.52
C LYS A 142 7.80 7.16 15.03
N CYS A 143 8.87 7.54 14.33
CA CYS A 143 9.06 7.17 12.91
C CYS A 143 9.27 5.66 12.78
N LEU A 144 8.49 5.03 11.90
CA LEU A 144 8.55 3.61 11.57
C LEU A 144 9.28 3.39 10.23
N TYR A 145 9.00 4.25 9.25
CA TYR A 145 9.59 4.18 7.92
C TYR A 145 9.54 5.56 7.25
N GLU A 146 10.56 5.93 6.50
CA GLU A 146 10.58 7.15 5.69
C GLU A 146 11.19 6.82 4.32
N CYS A 147 10.65 7.43 3.26
CA CYS A 147 11.18 7.31 1.92
C CYS A 147 11.07 8.62 1.14
N GLU A 148 11.88 8.73 0.10
CA GLU A 148 11.84 9.84 -0.84
C GLU A 148 10.70 9.68 -1.84
N VAL A 149 10.09 10.81 -2.20
CA VAL A 149 8.96 10.88 -3.12
C VAL A 149 9.10 12.09 -4.03
N ASP A 150 8.68 11.95 -5.29
CA ASP A 150 8.67 13.03 -6.27
C ASP A 150 7.44 13.93 -6.07
N CYS A 151 7.66 15.08 -5.43
CA CYS A 151 6.64 16.12 -5.19
C CYS A 151 6.59 17.20 -6.28
N SER A 152 7.06 16.91 -7.50
CA SER A 152 6.94 17.86 -8.64
C SER A 152 5.49 18.12 -9.06
N GLY A 153 4.59 17.18 -8.78
CA GLY A 153 3.15 17.27 -9.03
C GLY A 153 2.31 17.27 -7.75
N VAL A 154 0.99 17.27 -7.93
CA VAL A 154 0.03 17.16 -6.81
C VAL A 154 0.03 15.71 -6.30
N MET A 155 0.18 15.56 -4.99
CA MET A 155 0.09 14.31 -4.26
C MET A 155 -1.26 14.16 -3.58
N TYR A 156 -1.73 12.92 -3.45
CA TYR A 156 -2.98 12.61 -2.77
C TYR A 156 -2.76 11.50 -1.74
N PRO A 157 -3.36 11.60 -0.54
CA PRO A 157 -3.50 10.47 0.36
C PRO A 157 -4.20 9.31 -0.35
N ALA A 158 -3.71 8.09 -0.17
CA ALA A 158 -4.25 6.91 -0.85
C ALA A 158 -4.32 5.71 0.10
N PHE A 159 -5.43 4.99 0.01
CA PHE A 159 -5.69 3.73 0.71
C PHE A 159 -6.16 2.70 -0.32
N ALA A 160 -5.66 1.47 -0.22
CA ALA A 160 -6.12 0.34 -1.02
C ALA A 160 -6.52 -0.78 -0.08
N LEU A 161 -7.81 -1.10 -0.05
CA LEU A 161 -8.42 -2.07 0.84
C LEU A 161 -8.52 -3.41 0.13
N MET A 162 -8.01 -4.47 0.74
CA MET A 162 -8.11 -5.84 0.22
C MET A 162 -8.88 -6.70 1.20
N GLY A 163 -9.95 -7.33 0.73
CA GLY A 163 -10.72 -8.31 1.50
C GLY A 163 -11.33 -7.74 2.77
N GLY A 164 -12.54 -7.17 2.67
CA GLY A 164 -13.33 -6.70 3.82
C GLY A 164 -12.60 -5.73 4.76
N ALA A 165 -11.56 -5.05 4.30
CA ALA A 165 -10.73 -4.18 5.12
C ALA A 165 -11.39 -2.81 5.32
N ALA A 166 -11.08 -2.16 6.43
CA ALA A 166 -11.61 -0.83 6.76
C ALA A 166 -10.56 0.03 7.47
N VAL A 167 -10.63 1.34 7.21
CA VAL A 167 -9.79 2.36 7.84
C VAL A 167 -10.64 3.49 8.37
N HIS A 168 -10.26 4.04 9.52
CA HIS A 168 -10.91 5.18 10.15
C HIS A 168 -9.92 6.33 10.32
N LEU A 169 -10.13 7.42 9.57
CA LEU A 169 -9.34 8.64 9.72
C LEU A 169 -9.60 9.28 11.08
N GLU A 170 -8.55 9.78 11.71
CA GLU A 170 -8.64 10.64 12.89
C GLU A 170 -9.21 12.00 12.46
N GLU A 171 -10.14 12.53 13.25
CA GLU A 171 -10.65 13.87 13.01
C GLU A 171 -9.52 14.89 13.21
N ALA A 172 -9.43 15.85 12.29
CA ALA A 172 -8.56 16.99 12.50
C ALA A 172 -9.03 17.73 13.75
N VAL A 173 -8.19 17.78 14.79
CA VAL A 173 -8.42 18.65 15.94
C VAL A 173 -8.34 20.09 15.45
N THR A 174 -9.48 20.65 15.08
CA THR A 174 -9.58 22.08 14.82
C THR A 174 -9.36 22.76 16.17
N ALA A 175 -8.22 23.45 16.30
CA ALA A 175 -8.01 24.35 17.42
C ALA A 175 -9.18 25.34 17.40
N LYS A 176 -9.99 25.32 18.46
CA LYS A 176 -11.06 26.31 18.70
C LYS A 176 -10.47 27.69 18.95
#